data_AF-A0A4Y7U4M5-F1
#
_entry.id   AF-A0A4Y7U4M5-F1
#
_cell.length_a   1.000
_cell.length_b   1.000
_cell.length_c   1.000
_cell.angle_alpha   90.00
_cell.angle_beta   90.00
_cell.angle_gamma   90.00
#
_symmetry.space_group_name_H-M   'P 1'
#
loop_
_entity.id
_entity.type
_entity.pdbx_description
1 polymer ?
#
loop_
_entity_poly.entity_id
_entity_poly.type
_entity_poly.pdbx_seq_one_letter_code
_entity_poly.pdbx_strand_id
1 'polypeptide(L)'
;NLTYGSYGSPISGLTYEWNLYDANGTFVKSGNTINFPIMLTRAENYKVTIKVTNSQGCSYYEKTITGRDPNACIVPAEDRFQGSFDIETYWRGIPLHVETPMVLSNPIGYNAANFTFLWKLYNAAGTLITTGTQSTFPVTFTSIEEYRIELE
;
A
#
# COMPACT_ATOMS: atom_id res chain seq x y z
N ASN A 1 -1.91 9.64 -13.17
CA ASN A 1 -2.33 11.06 -13.17
C ASN A 1 -2.68 11.43 -11.73
N LEU A 2 -2.11 12.49 -11.17
CA LEU A 2 -2.47 12.98 -9.83
C LEU A 2 -3.47 14.13 -9.97
N THR A 3 -4.42 14.23 -9.05
CA THR A 3 -5.47 15.25 -9.09
C THR A 3 -5.66 15.81 -7.70
N TYR A 4 -5.77 17.14 -7.59
CA TYR A 4 -6.11 17.79 -6.33
C TYR A 4 -7.64 17.79 -6.12
N GLY A 5 -8.11 17.18 -5.02
CA GLY A 5 -9.52 17.06 -4.69
C GLY A 5 -10.26 15.93 -5.44
N SER A 6 -11.53 15.71 -5.10
CA SER A 6 -12.30 14.54 -5.54
C SER A 6 -12.96 14.65 -6.93
N TYR A 7 -13.02 15.85 -7.52
CA TYR A 7 -13.92 16.13 -8.65
C TYR A 7 -13.25 16.49 -9.99
N GLY A 8 -11.92 16.46 -10.09
CA GLY A 8 -11.19 16.54 -11.38
C GLY A 8 -11.32 17.83 -12.20
N SER A 9 -12.14 18.79 -11.77
CA SER A 9 -12.42 20.04 -12.47
C SER A 9 -11.72 21.22 -11.78
N PRO A 10 -11.06 22.13 -12.53
CA PRO A 10 -10.41 23.30 -11.96
C PRO A 10 -11.40 24.11 -11.12
N ILE A 11 -10.99 24.49 -9.91
CA ILE A 11 -11.79 25.36 -9.06
C ILE A 11 -11.38 26.81 -9.37
N SER A 12 -12.36 27.65 -9.72
CA SER A 12 -12.12 29.06 -10.04
C SER A 12 -11.45 29.80 -8.87
N GLY A 13 -10.46 30.63 -9.18
CA GLY A 13 -9.71 31.40 -8.18
C GLY A 13 -8.61 30.61 -7.45
N LEU A 14 -8.36 29.36 -7.83
CA LEU A 14 -7.20 28.59 -7.35
C LEU A 14 -6.07 28.56 -8.38
N THR A 15 -4.84 28.61 -7.87
CA THR A 15 -3.62 28.28 -8.63
C THR A 15 -2.93 27.08 -8.00
N TYR A 16 -2.25 26.30 -8.83
CA TYR A 16 -1.61 25.06 -8.42
C TYR A 16 -0.12 25.11 -8.76
N GLU A 17 0.71 24.53 -7.92
CA GLU A 17 2.12 24.33 -8.16
C GLU A 17 2.51 22.95 -7.64
N TRP A 18 2.63 22.01 -8.57
CA TRP A 18 3.08 20.65 -8.33
C TRP A 18 4.57 20.54 -8.55
N ASN A 19 5.26 19.78 -7.69
CA ASN A 19 6.63 19.36 -7.91
C ASN A 19 6.79 17.86 -7.59
N LEU A 20 7.49 17.14 -8.45
CA LEU A 20 7.86 15.74 -8.30
C LEU A 20 9.38 15.64 -8.14
N TYR A 21 9.80 14.89 -7.13
CA TYR A 21 11.21 14.60 -6.84
C TYR A 21 11.44 13.09 -6.77
N ASP A 22 12.62 12.63 -7.20
CA ASP A 22 13.04 11.24 -7.06
C ASP A 22 13.47 10.89 -5.62
N ALA A 23 13.91 9.65 -5.40
CA ALA A 23 14.32 9.14 -4.10
C ALA A 23 15.52 9.91 -3.49
N ASN A 24 16.34 10.55 -4.32
CA ASN A 24 17.49 11.35 -3.89
C ASN A 24 17.11 12.82 -3.66
N GLY A 25 15.83 13.18 -3.84
CA GLY A 25 15.36 14.56 -3.76
C GLY A 25 15.66 15.38 -5.02
N THR A 26 16.05 14.75 -6.13
CA THR A 26 16.30 15.42 -7.40
C THR A 26 14.98 15.82 -8.03
N PHE A 27 14.88 17.05 -8.54
CA PHE A 27 13.70 17.50 -9.27
C PHE A 27 13.49 16.69 -10.56
N VAL A 28 12.26 16.21 -10.77
CA VAL A 28 11.88 15.42 -11.94
C VAL A 28 10.94 16.20 -12.85
N LYS A 29 9.89 16.81 -12.29
CA LYS A 29 8.81 17.45 -13.07
C LYS A 29 8.00 18.42 -12.22
N SER A 30 7.46 19.47 -12.85
CA SER A 30 6.46 20.36 -12.25
C SER A 30 5.20 20.49 -13.11
N GLY A 31 4.14 21.06 -12.52
CA GLY A 31 2.88 21.33 -13.19
C GLY A 31 2.07 22.40 -12.48
N ASN A 32 1.17 23.07 -13.19
CA ASN A 32 0.39 24.20 -12.66
C ASN A 32 -1.13 24.06 -12.84
N THR A 33 -1.58 22.87 -13.22
CA THR A 33 -2.98 22.52 -13.44
C THR A 33 -3.50 21.66 -12.29
N ILE A 34 -4.83 21.58 -12.14
CA ILE A 34 -5.47 20.71 -11.13
C ILE A 34 -5.09 19.23 -11.30
N ASN A 35 -4.92 18.80 -12.56
CA ASN A 35 -4.45 17.48 -12.94
C ASN A 35 -2.95 17.55 -13.24
N PHE A 36 -2.18 16.68 -12.62
CA PHE A 36 -0.74 16.57 -12.76
C PHE A 36 -0.38 15.19 -13.35
N PRO A 37 -0.25 15.09 -14.68
CA PRO A 37 0.10 13.83 -15.32
C PRO A 37 1.57 13.51 -15.04
N ILE A 38 1.80 12.40 -14.35
CA ILE A 38 3.13 11.87 -14.04
C ILE A 38 3.33 10.51 -14.71
N MET A 39 4.58 10.21 -15.03
CA MET A 39 5.04 8.89 -15.46
C MET A 39 6.28 8.57 -14.62
N LEU A 40 6.20 7.51 -13.83
CA LEU A 40 7.31 7.05 -12.99
C LEU A 40 8.06 6.00 -13.79
N THR A 41 9.36 6.21 -14.01
CA THR A 41 10.18 5.35 -14.89
C THR A 41 11.07 4.39 -14.11
N ARG A 42 11.15 4.54 -12.79
CA ARG A 42 11.91 3.66 -11.90
C ARG A 42 11.05 3.19 -10.73
N ALA A 43 11.37 2.01 -10.23
CA ALA A 43 10.77 1.46 -9.03
C ALA A 43 11.49 2.02 -7.79
N GLU A 44 11.06 3.19 -7.32
CA GLU A 44 11.65 3.90 -6.19
C GLU A 44 10.61 4.79 -5.50
N ASN A 45 10.96 5.36 -4.35
CA ASN A 45 10.09 6.33 -3.66
C ASN A 45 10.27 7.72 -4.27
N TYR A 46 9.16 8.35 -4.64
CA TYR A 46 9.10 9.72 -5.14
C TYR A 46 8.39 10.61 -4.12
N LYS A 47 8.87 11.85 -3.98
CA LYS A 47 8.18 12.88 -3.22
C LYS A 47 7.37 13.75 -4.17
N VAL A 48 6.09 13.92 -3.88
CA VAL A 48 5.24 14.89 -4.58
C VAL A 48 4.83 15.98 -3.61
N THR A 49 4.97 17.22 -4.04
CA THR A 49 4.50 18.39 -3.31
C THR A 49 3.48 19.13 -4.16
N ILE A 50 2.48 19.71 -3.51
CA ILE A 50 1.52 20.62 -4.13
C ILE A 50 1.33 21.83 -3.24
N LYS A 51 1.46 23.01 -3.85
CA LYS A 51 1.02 24.26 -3.27
C LYS A 51 -0.24 24.73 -4.01
N VAL A 52 -1.29 25.05 -3.26
CA VAL A 52 -2.54 25.59 -3.80
C VAL A 52 -2.77 26.96 -3.20
N THR A 53 -2.90 27.97 -4.06
CA THR A 53 -3.08 29.37 -3.62
C THR A 53 -4.44 29.89 -4.04
N ASN A 54 -5.19 30.44 -3.09
CA ASN A 54 -6.44 31.16 -3.31
C ASN A 54 -6.28 32.65 -2.98
N SER A 55 -7.36 33.43 -3.08
CA SER A 55 -7.36 34.87 -2.74
C SER A 55 -7.12 35.18 -1.26
N GLN A 56 -7.19 34.19 -0.38
CA GLN A 56 -7.00 34.31 1.07
C GLN A 56 -5.62 33.83 1.54
N GLY A 57 -4.84 33.16 0.69
CA GLY A 57 -3.50 32.66 1.03
C GLY A 57 -3.14 31.34 0.35
N CYS A 58 -1.98 30.79 0.75
CA CYS A 58 -1.45 29.52 0.24
C CYS A 58 -1.73 28.38 1.22
N SER A 59 -2.06 27.19 0.69
CA SER A 59 -1.96 25.91 1.39
C SER A 59 -0.89 25.04 0.73
N TYR A 60 -0.18 24.23 1.52
CA TYR A 60 0.90 23.36 1.07
C TYR A 60 0.67 21.94 1.58
N TYR A 61 0.88 20.96 0.71
CA TYR A 61 0.76 19.54 1.02
C TYR A 61 1.90 18.77 0.38
N GLU A 62 2.37 17.74 1.08
CA GLU A 62 3.35 16.80 0.57
C GLU A 62 2.91 15.35 0.81
N LYS A 63 3.31 14.47 -0.11
CA LYS A 63 3.08 13.04 -0.02
C LYS A 63 4.18 12.28 -0.72
N THR A 64 4.64 11.20 -0.08
CA THR A 64 5.49 10.20 -0.72
C THR A 64 4.61 9.21 -1.49
N ILE A 65 4.98 8.94 -2.73
CA ILE A 65 4.38 7.91 -3.59
C ILE A 65 5.48 6.95 -4.05
N THR A 66 5.14 5.68 -4.19
CA THR A 66 6.11 4.67 -4.65
C THR A 66 5.86 4.38 -6.13
N GLY A 67 6.91 4.54 -6.94
CA GLY A 67 6.93 4.04 -8.31
C GLY A 67 6.93 2.52 -8.28
N ARG A 68 6.02 1.90 -9.01
CA ARG A 68 5.94 0.44 -9.14
C ARG A 68 6.29 0.06 -10.57
N ASP A 69 7.07 -1.00 -10.72
CA ASP A 69 7.23 -1.64 -12.01
C ASP A 69 5.91 -2.38 -12.35
N PRO A 70 5.20 -2.02 -13.42
CA PRO A 70 3.99 -2.71 -13.83
C PRO A 70 4.26 -4.18 -14.21
N ASN A 71 5.51 -4.56 -14.48
CA ASN A 71 5.94 -5.92 -14.78
C ASN A 71 6.56 -6.65 -13.58
N ALA A 72 6.66 -6.02 -12.40
CA ALA A 72 7.08 -6.73 -11.20
C ALA A 72 6.02 -7.78 -10.83
N CYS A 73 6.31 -9.05 -11.12
CA CYS A 73 5.40 -10.17 -10.83
C CYS A 73 5.20 -10.40 -9.33
N ILE A 74 6.13 -9.93 -8.50
CA ILE A 74 6.08 -10.04 -7.04
C ILE A 74 6.18 -8.63 -6.49
N VAL A 75 5.11 -8.15 -5.86
CA VAL A 75 5.12 -6.88 -5.11
C VAL A 75 4.84 -7.27 -3.67
N PRO A 76 5.78 -7.07 -2.74
CA PRO A 76 5.61 -7.45 -1.34
C PRO A 76 4.29 -6.95 -0.74
N ALA A 77 3.71 -7.72 0.19
CA ALA A 77 2.46 -7.35 0.84
C ALA A 77 2.56 -6.00 1.58
N GLU A 78 3.74 -5.69 2.15
CA GLU A 78 4.06 -4.39 2.76
C GLU A 78 3.86 -3.23 1.79
N ASP A 79 4.29 -3.39 0.55
CA ASP A 79 4.14 -2.38 -0.49
C ASP A 79 2.69 -2.28 -0.98
N ARG A 80 1.94 -3.38 -1.06
CA ARG A 80 0.56 -3.36 -1.58
C ARG A 80 -0.47 -2.83 -0.57
N PHE A 81 -0.32 -3.17 0.70
CA PHE A 81 -1.35 -2.94 1.71
C PHE A 81 -0.83 -2.17 2.94
N GLN A 82 0.34 -1.53 2.87
CA GLN A 82 1.01 -0.93 4.05
C GLN A 82 1.20 -1.96 5.18
N GLY A 83 1.32 -3.24 4.83
CA GLY A 83 1.37 -4.34 5.80
C GLY A 83 0.05 -4.68 6.48
N SER A 84 -1.10 -4.12 6.05
CA SER A 84 -2.40 -4.48 6.63
C SER A 84 -2.90 -5.81 6.05
N PHE A 85 -2.79 -6.88 6.83
CA PHE A 85 -3.65 -8.05 6.70
C PHE A 85 -4.41 -8.21 8.01
N ASP A 86 -5.68 -8.62 7.93
CA ASP A 86 -6.45 -8.89 9.14
C ASP A 86 -6.30 -10.35 9.49
N ILE A 87 -6.05 -10.58 10.76
CA ILE A 87 -6.45 -11.83 11.37
C ILE A 87 -7.85 -11.53 11.89
N GLU A 88 -8.85 -12.28 11.43
CA GLU A 88 -10.19 -12.23 12.01
C GLU A 88 -10.08 -12.77 13.46
N THR A 89 -9.63 -11.90 14.37
CA THR A 89 -9.46 -12.23 15.76
C THR A 89 -10.75 -11.88 16.48
N TYR A 90 -11.22 -12.85 17.25
CA TYR A 90 -12.00 -12.50 18.41
C TYR A 90 -11.09 -11.69 19.33
N TRP A 91 -11.62 -10.64 19.95
CA TRP A 91 -10.96 -9.76 20.94
C TRP A 91 -10.24 -10.50 22.11
N ARG A 92 -10.33 -11.83 22.17
CA ARG A 92 -9.68 -12.73 23.13
C ARG A 92 -8.41 -13.41 22.60
N GLY A 93 -7.98 -13.11 21.37
CA GLY A 93 -6.87 -13.78 20.70
C GLY A 93 -7.31 -14.99 19.86
N ILE A 94 -6.34 -15.72 19.33
CA ILE A 94 -6.56 -16.86 18.43
C ILE A 94 -6.66 -18.16 19.26
N PRO A 95 -7.75 -18.94 19.14
CA PRO A 95 -7.88 -20.22 19.83
C PRO A 95 -6.90 -21.27 19.29
N LEU A 96 -6.30 -22.05 20.19
CA LEU A 96 -5.49 -23.20 19.83
C LEU A 96 -6.34 -24.33 19.27
N HIS A 97 -5.76 -25.13 18.37
CA HIS A 97 -6.37 -26.30 17.74
C HIS A 97 -7.66 -26.00 16.96
N VAL A 98 -7.87 -24.74 16.60
CA VAL A 98 -8.97 -24.27 15.76
C VAL A 98 -8.38 -23.69 14.50
N GLU A 99 -8.92 -24.10 13.36
CA GLU A 99 -8.56 -23.52 12.07
C GLU A 99 -9.02 -22.06 12.02
N THR A 100 -8.07 -21.15 11.82
CA THR A 100 -8.30 -19.71 11.75
C THR A 100 -7.91 -19.23 10.35
N PRO A 101 -8.85 -18.66 9.58
CA PRO A 101 -8.54 -18.14 8.25
C PRO A 101 -7.78 -16.81 8.35
N MET A 102 -6.63 -16.73 7.71
CA MET A 102 -5.92 -15.48 7.47
C MET A 102 -6.38 -14.87 6.14
N VAL A 103 -6.70 -13.58 6.15
CA VAL A 103 -7.24 -12.87 4.97
C VAL A 103 -6.61 -11.48 4.82
N LEU A 104 -6.59 -10.97 3.59
CA LEU A 104 -6.27 -9.56 3.37
C LEU A 104 -7.45 -8.68 3.82
N SER A 105 -7.18 -7.70 4.68
CA SER A 105 -8.17 -6.74 5.18
C SER A 105 -8.62 -5.83 4.04
N ASN A 106 -9.78 -6.16 3.46
CA ASN A 106 -10.48 -5.55 2.31
C ASN A 106 -9.93 -4.19 1.80
N PRO A 107 -8.83 -4.20 1.02
CA PRO A 107 -8.24 -2.98 0.47
C PRO A 107 -9.16 -2.39 -0.61
N ILE A 108 -9.25 -1.07 -0.68
CA ILE A 108 -10.03 -0.40 -1.74
C ILE A 108 -9.46 -0.81 -3.12
N GLY A 109 -10.31 -1.39 -3.98
CA GLY A 109 -9.93 -1.83 -5.32
C GLY A 109 -9.25 -3.20 -5.40
N TYR A 110 -9.21 -3.95 -4.29
CA TYR A 110 -8.71 -5.32 -4.27
C TYR A 110 -9.65 -6.29 -5.00
N ASN A 111 -9.08 -7.17 -5.81
CA ASN A 111 -9.73 -8.36 -6.33
C ASN A 111 -8.75 -9.52 -6.28
N ALA A 112 -9.06 -10.54 -5.48
CA ALA A 112 -8.21 -11.72 -5.27
C ALA A 112 -7.78 -12.41 -6.57
N ALA A 113 -8.62 -12.40 -7.61
CA ALA A 113 -8.33 -13.04 -8.89
C ALA A 113 -7.15 -12.39 -9.64
N ASN A 114 -6.76 -11.17 -9.27
CA ASN A 114 -5.64 -10.46 -9.87
C ASN A 114 -4.28 -10.80 -9.21
N PHE A 115 -4.26 -11.69 -8.22
CA PHE A 115 -3.07 -11.97 -7.42
C PHE A 115 -2.76 -13.48 -7.38
N THR A 116 -1.47 -13.77 -7.31
CA THR A 116 -0.96 -15.06 -6.82
C THR A 116 -0.55 -14.84 -5.38
N PHE A 117 -0.86 -15.81 -4.50
CA PHE A 117 -0.55 -15.72 -3.08
C PHE A 117 0.55 -16.70 -2.74
N LEU A 118 1.47 -16.31 -1.86
CA LEU A 118 2.40 -17.22 -1.24
C LEU A 118 2.50 -16.91 0.26
N TRP A 119 1.80 -17.71 1.05
CA TRP A 119 1.79 -17.63 2.50
C TRP A 119 2.84 -18.54 3.10
N LYS A 120 3.48 -18.09 4.19
CA LYS A 120 4.39 -18.90 5.02
C LYS A 120 4.12 -18.60 6.49
N LEU A 121 3.95 -19.65 7.30
CA LEU A 121 3.80 -19.56 8.75
C LEU A 121 5.03 -20.16 9.43
N TYR A 122 5.62 -19.44 10.39
CA TYR A 122 6.75 -19.89 11.18
C TYR A 122 6.41 -19.86 12.67
N ASN A 123 6.97 -20.80 13.44
CA ASN A 123 6.90 -20.78 14.91
C ASN A 123 7.91 -19.78 15.52
N ALA A 124 7.97 -19.69 16.85
CA ALA A 124 8.86 -18.77 17.55
C ALA A 124 10.35 -19.07 17.32
N ALA A 125 10.70 -20.32 16.97
CA ALA A 125 12.05 -20.71 16.60
C ALA A 125 12.43 -20.34 15.15
N GLY A 126 11.49 -19.77 14.38
CA GLY A 126 11.68 -19.47 12.95
C GLY A 126 11.57 -20.70 12.04
N THR A 127 11.07 -21.83 12.55
CA THR A 127 10.82 -23.04 11.75
C THR A 127 9.54 -22.87 10.95
N LEU A 128 9.61 -23.12 9.64
CA LEU A 128 8.44 -23.13 8.76
C LEU A 128 7.48 -24.25 9.17
N ILE A 129 6.25 -23.89 9.52
CA ILE A 129 5.17 -24.80 9.89
C ILE A 129 4.39 -25.22 8.65
N THR A 130 3.93 -24.25 7.86
CA THR A 130 3.06 -24.51 6.69
C THR A 130 3.10 -23.35 5.69
N THR A 131 2.61 -23.62 4.48
CA THR A 131 2.53 -22.68 3.35
C THR A 131 1.17 -22.73 2.67
N GLY A 132 0.77 -21.66 1.98
CA GLY A 132 -0.49 -21.62 1.23
C GLY A 132 -0.41 -20.75 -0.02
N THR A 133 -1.27 -21.03 -1.01
CA THR A 133 -1.30 -20.29 -2.30
C THR A 133 -2.64 -19.68 -2.65
N GLN A 134 -3.61 -19.77 -1.74
CA GLN A 134 -4.94 -19.23 -1.93
C GLN A 134 -5.05 -17.82 -1.33
N SER A 135 -6.09 -17.07 -1.73
CA SER A 135 -6.37 -15.74 -1.17
C SER A 135 -6.76 -15.75 0.31
N THR A 136 -7.10 -16.94 0.83
CA THR A 136 -7.36 -17.22 2.24
C THR A 136 -6.38 -18.29 2.69
N PHE A 137 -5.75 -18.09 3.85
CA PHE A 137 -4.75 -19.01 4.39
C PHE A 137 -5.22 -19.59 5.74
N PRO A 138 -5.84 -20.79 5.73
CA PRO A 138 -6.26 -21.45 6.96
C PRO A 138 -5.04 -21.95 7.73
N VAL A 139 -4.95 -21.58 9.01
CA VAL A 139 -3.88 -22.01 9.90
C VAL A 139 -4.42 -22.51 11.24
N THR A 140 -3.76 -23.51 11.80
CA THR A 140 -4.09 -24.06 13.12
C THR A 140 -2.89 -23.88 14.04
N PHE A 141 -3.06 -23.10 15.10
CA PHE A 141 -2.02 -22.89 16.11
C PHE A 141 -2.09 -24.00 17.17
N THR A 142 -0.96 -24.64 17.47
CA THR A 142 -0.90 -25.79 18.39
C THR A 142 -0.27 -25.48 19.74
N SER A 143 0.40 -24.34 19.85
CA SER A 143 1.16 -23.90 21.02
C SER A 143 0.93 -22.42 21.29
N ILE A 144 0.99 -22.02 22.56
CA ILE A 144 1.00 -20.60 22.96
C ILE A 144 2.43 -20.08 22.79
N GLU A 145 2.67 -19.37 21.70
CA GLU A 145 3.96 -18.76 21.37
C GLU A 145 3.77 -17.60 20.37
N GLU A 146 4.87 -16.91 20.04
CA GLU A 146 4.88 -15.93 18.96
C GLU A 146 5.05 -16.63 17.61
N TYR A 147 4.17 -16.30 16.67
CA TYR A 147 4.24 -16.81 15.30
C TYR A 147 4.57 -15.68 14.34
N ARG A 148 5.36 -15.99 13.31
CA ARG A 148 5.62 -15.08 12.19
C ARG A 148 4.84 -15.55 10.96
N ILE A 149 4.14 -14.63 10.33
CA ILE A 149 3.43 -14.87 9.06
C ILE A 149 4.05 -13.97 8.00
N GLU A 150 4.34 -14.56 6.84
CA GLU A 150 4.80 -13.85 5.65
C GLU A 150 3.79 -14.08 4.51
N LEU A 151 3.53 -13.02 3.73
CA LEU A 151 2.76 -13.06 2.50
C LEU A 151 3.55 -12.35 1.39
N GLU A 152 3.77 -13.06 0.29
CA GLU A 152 4.38 -12.57 -0.96
C GLU A 152 3.36 -12.56 -2.11
#